data_AF-A0A9E3R422-F1
#
_entry.id   AF-A0A9E3R422-F1
#
_cell.length_a   1.000
_cell.length_b   1.000
_cell.length_c   1.000
_cell.angle_alpha   90.00
_cell.angle_beta   90.00
_cell.angle_gamma   90.00
#
_symmetry.space_group_name_H-M   'P 1'
#
loop_
_entity.id
_entity.type
_entity.pdbx_description
1 polymer ?
#
loop_
_entity_poly.entity_id
_entity_poly.type
_entity_poly.pdbx_seq_one_letter_code
_entity_poly.pdbx_strand_id
1 'polypeptide(L)'
;MGTPSEATRVLRPRRDASAAESTPPRRLALFLRARDSNTVARLLDGLAGPWATAARHALRECEAVSSSERHGTLALQFGERQDAVARLRALVSEAAPALRCAIAQALPPHQQALFPSVSARARAAGPATPGLARLASRLVREALR
;
A
#
# COMPACT_ATOMS: atom_id res chain seq x y z
N MET A 1 7.62 -31.61 36.56
CA MET A 1 6.84 -30.38 36.31
C MET A 1 7.52 -29.61 35.20
N GLY A 2 6.90 -29.53 34.02
CA GLY A 2 7.39 -28.71 32.91
C GLY A 2 6.17 -28.20 32.16
N THR A 3 5.89 -26.90 32.27
CA THR A 3 4.78 -26.25 31.59
C THR A 3 5.12 -26.08 30.11
N PRO A 4 4.23 -26.44 29.17
CA PRO A 4 4.50 -26.27 27.75
C PRO A 4 4.39 -24.79 27.33
N SER A 5 5.41 -24.38 26.58
CA SER A 5 5.62 -23.08 25.94
C SER A 5 4.38 -22.58 25.17
N GLU A 6 3.99 -21.34 25.43
CA GLU A 6 2.95 -20.60 24.72
C GLU A 6 3.28 -20.54 23.21
N ALA A 7 2.60 -21.37 22.44
CA ALA A 7 2.60 -21.28 20.99
C ALA A 7 2.04 -19.91 20.58
N THR A 8 2.93 -19.02 20.11
CA THR A 8 2.56 -17.77 19.45
C THR A 8 1.71 -18.12 18.23
N ARG A 9 0.38 -18.08 18.38
CA ARG A 9 -0.56 -18.23 17.27
C ARG A 9 -0.44 -17.01 16.38
N VAL A 10 0.36 -17.13 15.33
CA VAL A 10 0.33 -16.22 14.19
C VAL A 10 -1.06 -16.37 13.55
N LEU A 11 -1.96 -15.44 13.90
CA LEU A 11 -3.24 -15.29 13.24
C LEU A 11 -2.97 -14.92 11.78
N ARG A 12 -2.94 -15.92 10.89
CA ARG A 12 -3.00 -15.67 9.45
C ARG A 12 -4.36 -15.05 9.17
N PRO A 13 -4.44 -13.85 8.57
CA PRO A 13 -5.72 -13.29 8.18
C PRO A 13 -6.41 -14.28 7.23
N ARG A 14 -7.64 -14.63 7.58
CA ARG A 14 -8.51 -15.51 6.81
C ARG A 14 -8.65 -14.90 5.42
N ARG A 15 -8.29 -15.67 4.39
CA ARG A 15 -8.37 -15.29 2.98
C ARG A 15 -9.84 -15.31 2.55
N ASP A 16 -10.60 -14.30 2.96
CA ASP A 16 -11.89 -14.04 2.36
C ASP A 16 -11.63 -13.21 1.09
N ALA A 17 -11.62 -13.90 -0.05
CA ALA A 17 -11.33 -13.32 -1.36
C ALA A 17 -12.29 -12.16 -1.75
N SER A 18 -13.43 -12.00 -1.06
CA SER A 18 -14.37 -10.89 -1.27
C SER A 18 -13.91 -9.56 -0.64
N ALA A 19 -12.98 -9.57 0.31
CA ALA A 19 -12.46 -8.35 0.92
C ALA A 19 -11.49 -7.58 0.02
N ALA A 20 -10.99 -8.22 -1.06
CA ALA A 20 -10.06 -7.60 -2.01
C ALA A 20 -10.78 -6.73 -3.05
N GLU A 21 -12.00 -7.08 -3.45
CA GLU A 21 -12.81 -6.32 -4.41
C GLU A 21 -13.76 -5.35 -3.68
N SER A 22 -13.21 -4.26 -3.16
CA SER A 22 -14.06 -3.19 -2.63
C SER A 22 -14.45 -2.21 -3.74
N THR A 23 -15.73 -1.84 -3.76
CA THR A 23 -16.25 -0.87 -4.73
C THR A 23 -15.59 0.50 -4.53
N PRO A 24 -15.45 1.33 -5.58
CA PRO A 24 -14.84 2.66 -5.44
C PRO A 24 -15.47 3.53 -4.35
N PRO A 25 -16.81 3.56 -4.15
CA PRO A 25 -17.43 4.28 -3.02
C PRO A 25 -17.02 3.72 -1.65
N ARG A 26 -16.85 2.40 -1.52
CA ARG A 26 -16.42 1.75 -0.28
C ARG A 26 -14.97 2.08 0.06
N ARG A 27 -14.06 2.10 -0.92
CA ARG A 27 -12.68 2.59 -0.72
C ARG A 27 -12.65 4.04 -0.28
N LEU A 28 -13.44 4.88 -0.93
CA LEU A 28 -13.52 6.30 -0.58
C LEU A 28 -14.02 6.47 0.86
N ALA A 29 -15.08 5.76 1.26
CA ALA A 29 -15.58 5.76 2.64
C ALA A 29 -14.52 5.35 3.67
N LEU A 30 -13.78 4.26 3.40
CA LEU A 30 -12.68 3.81 4.25
C LEU A 30 -11.58 4.88 4.37
N PHE A 31 -11.20 5.51 3.25
CA PHE A 31 -10.21 6.60 3.25
C PHE A 31 -10.69 7.83 4.03
N LEU A 32 -11.93 8.25 3.82
CA LEU A 32 -12.54 9.40 4.49
C LEU A 32 -12.58 9.19 6.01
N ARG A 33 -12.80 7.97 6.48
CA ARG A 33 -12.84 7.70 7.94
C ARG A 33 -11.53 7.95 8.65
N ALA A 34 -10.40 7.88 7.94
CA ALA A 34 -9.07 8.20 8.46
C ALA A 34 -8.76 9.72 8.46
N ARG A 35 -9.74 10.56 8.11
CA ARG A 35 -9.62 12.02 8.06
C ARG A 35 -10.51 12.69 9.12
N ASP A 36 -10.23 13.96 9.39
CA ASP A 36 -11.08 14.79 10.24
C ASP A 36 -12.42 15.13 9.54
N SER A 37 -13.43 15.47 10.34
CA SER A 37 -14.80 15.72 9.85
C SER A 37 -14.90 16.86 8.83
N ASN A 38 -14.05 17.90 8.95
CA ASN A 38 -14.04 19.03 8.02
C ASN A 38 -13.51 18.60 6.64
N THR A 39 -12.40 17.86 6.62
CA THR A 39 -11.86 17.26 5.39
C THR A 39 -12.87 16.33 4.73
N VAL A 40 -13.61 15.53 5.51
CA VAL A 40 -14.63 14.63 4.98
C VAL A 40 -15.77 15.39 4.31
N ALA A 41 -16.31 16.43 4.97
CA ALA A 41 -17.39 17.25 4.41
C ALA A 41 -16.98 17.87 3.07
N ARG A 42 -15.82 18.52 3.03
CA ARG A 42 -15.29 19.15 1.80
C ARG A 42 -15.10 18.16 0.66
N LEU A 43 -14.61 16.95 0.95
CA LEU A 43 -14.41 15.92 -0.08
C LEU A 43 -15.73 15.35 -0.60
N LEU A 44 -16.75 15.19 0.26
CA LEU A 44 -18.07 14.72 -0.14
C LEU A 44 -18.84 15.78 -0.94
N ASP A 45 -18.68 17.07 -0.60
CA ASP A 45 -19.32 18.17 -1.32
C ASP A 45 -18.75 18.35 -2.74
N GLY A 46 -17.50 17.93 -2.96
CA GLY A 46 -16.89 17.91 -4.29
C GLY A 46 -17.35 16.74 -5.18
N LEU A 47 -18.13 15.79 -4.67
CA LEU A 47 -18.65 14.66 -5.45
C LEU A 47 -20.02 15.00 -6.04
N ALA A 48 -20.21 14.68 -7.32
CA ALA A 48 -21.47 14.92 -8.00
C ALA A 48 -22.43 13.72 -7.96
N GLY A 49 -23.72 14.00 -7.78
CA GLY A 49 -24.82 13.10 -8.12
C GLY A 49 -24.77 11.72 -7.43
N PRO A 50 -24.98 10.61 -8.18
CA PRO A 50 -25.06 9.26 -7.61
C PRO A 50 -23.83 8.82 -6.80
N TRP A 51 -22.65 9.37 -7.13
CA TRP A 51 -21.40 9.06 -6.44
C TRP A 51 -21.36 9.61 -5.01
N ALA A 52 -21.88 10.83 -4.79
CA ALA A 52 -21.96 11.41 -3.46
C ALA A 52 -22.90 10.59 -2.56
N THR A 53 -24.04 10.16 -3.11
CA THR A 53 -25.01 9.30 -2.40
C THR A 53 -24.40 7.95 -2.05
N ALA A 54 -23.75 7.30 -3.01
CA ALA A 54 -23.08 6.01 -2.79
C ALA A 54 -21.95 6.12 -1.76
N ALA A 55 -21.14 7.18 -1.80
CA ALA A 55 -20.05 7.40 -0.86
C ALA A 55 -20.56 7.66 0.57
N ARG A 56 -21.63 8.45 0.72
CA ARG A 56 -22.29 8.68 2.02
C ARG A 56 -22.90 7.42 2.59
N HIS A 57 -23.53 6.59 1.75
CA HIS A 57 -24.07 5.30 2.16
C HIS A 57 -22.95 4.37 2.65
N ALA A 58 -21.89 4.22 1.86
CA ALA A 58 -20.74 3.41 2.21
C ALA A 58 -20.04 3.90 3.49
N LEU A 59 -20.03 5.22 3.76
CA LEU A 59 -19.48 5.77 5.00
C LEU A 59 -20.27 5.32 6.23
N ARG A 60 -21.61 5.36 6.17
CA ARG A 60 -22.49 4.87 7.25
C ARG A 60 -22.31 3.37 7.49
N GLU A 61 -22.23 2.59 6.42
CA GLU A 61 -21.95 1.16 6.54
C GLU A 61 -20.56 0.89 7.14
N CYS A 62 -19.55 1.72 6.84
CA CYS A 62 -18.25 1.62 7.49
C CYS A 62 -18.31 1.93 8.99
N GLU A 63 -19.20 2.81 9.44
CA GLU A 63 -19.38 3.12 10.87
C GLU A 63 -19.92 1.92 11.65
N ALA A 64 -20.79 1.11 11.04
CA ALA A 64 -21.38 -0.08 11.63
C ALA A 64 -20.40 -1.24 11.85
N VAL A 65 -19.21 -1.20 11.23
CA VAL A 65 -18.18 -2.25 11.33
C VAL A 65 -17.23 -1.97 12.51
N SER A 66 -16.71 -3.01 13.15
CA SER A 66 -15.77 -2.86 14.26
C SER A 66 -14.47 -2.16 13.83
N SER A 67 -13.76 -1.52 14.77
CA SER A 67 -12.47 -0.86 14.48
C SER A 67 -11.42 -1.84 13.91
N SER A 68 -11.38 -3.05 14.43
CA SER A 68 -10.42 -4.09 14.02
C SER A 68 -10.65 -4.53 12.57
N GLU A 69 -11.91 -4.78 12.19
CA GLU A 69 -12.27 -5.16 10.81
C GLU A 69 -12.02 -4.01 9.83
N ARG A 70 -12.30 -2.76 10.24
CA ARG A 70 -11.95 -1.58 9.45
C ARG A 70 -10.46 -1.47 9.20
N HIS A 71 -9.63 -1.62 10.24
CA HIS A 71 -8.17 -1.57 10.10
C HIS A 71 -7.66 -2.72 9.21
N GLY A 72 -8.21 -3.93 9.35
CA GLY A 72 -7.90 -5.04 8.46
C GLY A 72 -8.25 -4.73 7.00
N THR A 73 -9.43 -4.17 6.74
CA THR A 73 -9.87 -3.81 5.40
C THR A 73 -9.04 -2.66 4.81
N LEU A 74 -8.69 -1.66 5.63
CA LEU A 74 -7.78 -0.58 5.23
C LEU A 74 -6.39 -1.11 4.84
N ALA A 75 -5.84 -2.04 5.62
CA ALA A 75 -4.56 -2.67 5.31
C ALA A 75 -4.63 -3.48 4.01
N LEU A 76 -5.74 -4.16 3.73
CA LEU A 76 -5.93 -4.89 2.49
C LEU A 76 -6.14 -3.98 1.26
N GLN A 77 -6.83 -2.85 1.44
CA GLN A 77 -7.22 -1.95 0.34
C GLN A 77 -6.19 -0.87 0.03
N PHE A 78 -5.41 -0.43 1.03
CA PHE A 78 -4.44 0.65 0.92
C PHE A 78 -3.02 0.29 1.40
N GLY A 79 -2.83 -0.93 1.91
CA GLY A 79 -1.52 -1.44 2.29
C GLY A 79 -0.70 -1.90 1.08
N GLU A 80 0.42 -2.57 1.36
CA GLU A 80 1.26 -3.13 0.30
C GLU A 80 0.51 -4.25 -0.44
N ARG A 81 0.66 -4.27 -1.76
CA ARG A 81 0.08 -5.34 -2.59
C ARG A 81 0.64 -6.70 -2.20
N GLN A 82 -0.19 -7.73 -2.28
CA GLN A 82 0.25 -9.11 -2.02
C GLN A 82 1.36 -9.59 -2.97
N ASP A 83 1.42 -9.05 -4.19
CA ASP A 83 2.41 -9.36 -5.22
C ASP A 83 3.56 -8.33 -5.31
N ALA A 84 3.63 -7.39 -4.36
CA ALA A 84 4.58 -6.27 -4.39
C ALA A 84 6.04 -6.71 -4.59
N VAL A 85 6.48 -7.76 -3.88
CA VAL A 85 7.85 -8.29 -4.01
C VAL A 85 8.11 -8.88 -5.40
N ALA A 86 7.14 -9.60 -5.97
CA ALA A 86 7.27 -10.17 -7.31
C ALA A 86 7.33 -9.06 -8.38
N ARG A 87 6.46 -8.05 -8.27
CA ARG A 87 6.45 -6.89 -9.17
C ARG A 87 7.73 -6.07 -9.06
N LEU A 88 8.25 -5.84 -7.86
CA LEU A 88 9.55 -5.18 -7.66
C LEU A 88 10.69 -5.96 -8.31
N ARG A 89 10.70 -7.29 -8.19
CA ARG A 89 11.72 -8.12 -8.85
C ARG A 89 11.64 -8.03 -10.37
N ALA A 90 10.44 -8.09 -10.94
CA ALA A 90 10.23 -7.91 -12.37
C ALA A 90 10.71 -6.52 -12.83
N LEU A 91 10.29 -5.46 -12.13
CA LEU A 91 10.69 -4.08 -12.39
C LEU A 91 12.21 -3.91 -12.40
N VAL A 92 12.91 -4.44 -11.39
CA VAL A 92 14.37 -4.36 -11.31
C VAL A 92 15.03 -5.20 -12.42
N SER A 93 14.49 -6.36 -12.75
CA SER A 93 15.02 -7.22 -13.81
C SER A 93 14.93 -6.56 -15.19
N GLU A 94 13.80 -5.92 -15.50
CA GLU A 94 13.52 -5.31 -16.80
C GLU A 94 14.15 -3.91 -16.97
N ALA A 95 14.43 -3.21 -15.86
CA ALA A 95 14.98 -1.86 -15.91
C ALA A 95 16.39 -1.79 -16.49
N ALA A 96 16.71 -0.69 -17.18
CA ALA A 96 18.07 -0.38 -17.62
C ALA A 96 19.02 -0.17 -16.42
N PRO A 97 20.35 -0.38 -16.55
CA PRO A 97 21.29 -0.35 -15.43
C PRO A 97 21.26 0.93 -14.57
N ALA A 98 21.16 2.10 -15.21
CA ALA A 98 21.03 3.38 -14.50
C ALA A 98 19.72 3.48 -13.72
N LEU A 99 18.62 2.99 -14.29
CA LEU A 99 17.31 2.96 -13.65
C LEU A 99 17.25 1.96 -12.50
N ARG A 100 17.89 0.79 -12.60
CA ARG A 100 18.02 -0.17 -11.50
C ARG A 100 18.67 0.47 -10.27
N CYS A 101 19.73 1.25 -10.47
CA CYS A 101 20.43 1.92 -9.37
C CYS A 101 19.54 2.97 -8.71
N ALA A 102 18.83 3.77 -9.50
CA ALA A 102 17.91 4.77 -8.94
C ALA A 102 16.67 4.15 -8.27
N ILE A 103 16.16 3.03 -8.78
CA ILE A 103 15.13 2.23 -8.11
C ILE A 103 15.64 1.78 -6.75
N ALA A 104 16.86 1.24 -6.67
CA ALA A 104 17.45 0.83 -5.40
C ALA A 104 17.63 2.00 -4.41
N GLN A 105 17.99 3.20 -4.88
CA GLN A 105 18.05 4.41 -4.05
C GLN A 105 16.67 4.88 -3.57
N ALA A 106 15.61 4.64 -4.36
CA ALA A 106 14.24 5.02 -4.03
C ALA A 106 13.52 4.00 -3.12
N LEU A 107 14.06 2.80 -2.96
CA LEU A 107 13.46 1.75 -2.12
C LEU A 107 13.62 2.09 -0.63
N PRO A 108 12.58 1.84 0.20
CA PRO A 108 12.70 1.80 1.65
C PRO A 108 13.84 0.88 2.12
N PRO A 109 14.53 1.17 3.23
CA PRO A 109 15.69 0.39 3.69
C PRO A 109 15.42 -1.11 3.84
N HIS A 110 14.24 -1.50 4.34
CA HIS A 110 13.86 -2.90 4.51
C HIS A 110 13.68 -3.65 3.18
N GLN A 111 13.41 -2.95 2.08
CA GLN A 111 13.24 -3.54 0.74
C GLN A 111 14.54 -3.56 -0.06
N GLN A 112 15.53 -2.75 0.30
CA GLN A 112 16.86 -2.79 -0.34
C GLN A 112 17.56 -4.14 -0.12
N ALA A 113 17.26 -4.81 1.00
CA ALA A 113 17.77 -6.15 1.31
C ALA A 113 17.36 -7.21 0.27
N LEU A 114 16.28 -6.97 -0.49
CA LEU A 114 15.84 -7.86 -1.58
C LEU A 114 16.77 -7.80 -2.80
N PHE A 115 17.58 -6.75 -2.92
CA PHE A 115 18.44 -6.48 -4.08
C PHE A 115 19.86 -6.06 -3.64
N PRO A 116 20.61 -6.94 -2.94
CA PRO A 116 21.86 -6.56 -2.30
C PRO A 116 22.91 -6.05 -3.30
N SER A 117 23.07 -6.74 -4.43
CA SER A 117 24.05 -6.36 -5.48
C SER A 117 23.68 -5.04 -6.16
N VAL A 118 22.39 -4.80 -6.41
CA VAL A 118 21.92 -3.56 -7.03
C VAL A 118 22.07 -2.39 -6.07
N SER A 119 21.73 -2.59 -4.79
CA SER A 119 21.88 -1.58 -3.73
C SER A 119 23.34 -1.23 -3.45
N ALA A 120 24.25 -2.21 -3.50
CA ALA A 120 25.69 -1.95 -3.42
C ALA A 120 26.18 -1.09 -4.60
N ARG A 121 25.78 -1.43 -5.82
CA ARG A 121 26.12 -0.65 -7.03
C ARG A 121 25.55 0.76 -6.98
N ALA A 122 24.31 0.90 -6.52
CA ALA A 122 23.63 2.17 -6.41
C ALA A 122 24.30 3.13 -5.41
N ARG A 123 24.88 2.60 -4.32
CA ARG A 123 25.70 3.38 -3.37
C ARG A 123 27.00 3.87 -4.00
N ALA A 124 27.64 3.03 -4.82
CA ALA A 124 28.87 3.38 -5.51
C ALA A 124 28.68 4.37 -6.67
N ALA A 125 27.52 4.33 -7.34
CA ALA A 125 27.23 5.14 -8.53
C ALA A 125 26.93 6.63 -8.24
N GLY A 126 26.79 7.01 -6.96
CA GLY A 126 26.37 8.37 -6.58
C GLY A 126 24.88 8.63 -6.83
N PRO A 127 24.39 9.85 -6.51
CA PRO A 127 22.97 10.18 -6.58
C PRO A 127 22.45 10.19 -8.02
N ALA A 128 21.27 9.61 -8.23
CA ALA A 128 20.58 9.68 -9.52
C ALA A 128 20.22 11.12 -9.91
N THR A 129 20.14 11.39 -11.22
CA THR A 129 19.66 12.69 -11.72
C THR A 129 18.20 12.92 -11.32
N PRO A 130 17.75 14.19 -11.13
CA PRO A 130 16.42 14.48 -10.60
C PRO A 130 15.25 13.91 -11.42
N GLY A 131 15.38 13.82 -12.75
CA GLY A 131 14.38 13.20 -13.61
C GLY A 131 14.25 11.69 -13.37
N LEU A 132 15.39 11.03 -13.27
CA LEU A 132 15.49 9.58 -13.12
C LEU A 132 15.11 9.14 -11.71
N ALA A 133 15.46 9.92 -10.68
CA ALA A 133 15.00 9.75 -9.31
C ALA A 133 13.47 9.82 -9.19
N ARG A 134 12.84 10.82 -9.82
CA ARG A 134 11.37 10.96 -9.83
C ARG A 134 10.68 9.78 -10.50
N LEU A 135 11.20 9.32 -11.64
CA LEU A 135 10.68 8.15 -12.33
C LEU A 135 10.80 6.89 -11.46
N ALA A 136 11.97 6.66 -10.85
CA ALA A 136 12.20 5.52 -9.96
C ALA A 136 11.24 5.52 -8.77
N SER A 137 11.06 6.65 -8.08
CA SER A 137 10.11 6.75 -6.97
C SER A 137 8.66 6.49 -7.39
N ARG A 138 8.28 6.90 -8.61
CA ARG A 138 6.95 6.60 -9.15
C ARG A 138 6.78 5.09 -9.38
N LEU A 139 7.72 4.45 -10.07
CA LEU A 139 7.67 3.02 -10.38
C LEU A 139 7.69 2.15 -9.11
N VAL A 140 8.49 2.52 -8.11
CA VAL A 140 8.50 1.85 -6.80
C VAL A 140 7.12 1.94 -6.13
N ARG A 141 6.50 3.13 -6.11
CA ARG A 141 5.16 3.28 -5.54
C ARG A 141 4.10 2.45 -6.27
N GLU A 142 4.15 2.42 -7.59
CA GLU A 142 3.22 1.64 -8.43
C GLU A 142 3.43 0.12 -8.33
N ALA A 143 4.65 -0.32 -7.99
CA ALA A 143 4.93 -1.73 -7.71
C ALA A 143 4.44 -2.16 -6.33
N LEU A 144 4.51 -1.26 -5.34
CA LEU A 144 4.13 -1.51 -3.95
C LEU A 144 2.63 -1.33 -3.66
N ARG A 145 1.91 -0.52 -4.44
CA ARG A 145 0.49 -0.15 -4.26
C ARG A 145 -0.29 -0.44 -5.54
#